data_AF-A0A523MFF4-F1
#
_entry.id   AF-A0A523MFF4-F1
#
_cell.length_a   1.000
_cell.length_b   1.000
_cell.length_c   1.000
_cell.angle_alpha   90.00
_cell.angle_beta   90.00
_cell.angle_gamma   90.00
#
_symmetry.space_group_name_H-M   'P 1'
#
loop_
_entity.id
_entity.type
_entity.pdbx_description
1 polymer ?
#
loop_
_entity_poly.entity_id
_entity_poly.type
_entity_poly.pdbx_seq_one_letter_code
_entity_poly.pdbx_strand_id
1 'polypeptide(L)'
;GHGRLGIMQILFDWIREGRNVPVFDGGNNKYQFVHADDLAAACILAADRAGPRAYNIGAERYGTMRQTLQTLCEHAKTGSKVKSVPSAPAVWGMKLTSALNLSPLGAYHSLMYGQDMYFDGTRAKTELGWSARYSNEEMFCESYDWYLQHRDEVLAQNNASHHRSPVKQGVLDLFSRII
;
A
#
# COMPACT_ATOMS: atom_id res chain seq x y z
N GLY A 1 -2.85 2.63 7.05
CA GLY A 1 -2.98 3.18 8.41
C GLY A 1 -3.90 4.38 8.36
N HIS A 2 -4.85 4.43 9.29
CA HIS A 2 -5.88 5.48 9.36
C HIS A 2 -5.30 6.89 9.28
N GLY A 3 -5.92 7.74 8.46
CA GLY A 3 -5.50 9.13 8.27
C GLY A 3 -4.11 9.34 7.64
N ARG A 4 -3.45 8.31 7.09
CA ARG A 4 -2.20 8.40 6.31
C ARG A 4 -2.29 7.51 5.07
N LEU A 5 -3.09 7.93 4.09
CA LEU A 5 -3.40 7.14 2.91
C LEU A 5 -2.35 7.29 1.80
N GLY A 6 -1.88 8.52 1.54
CA GLY A 6 -0.92 8.80 0.46
C GLY A 6 -1.37 8.20 -0.88
N ILE A 7 -0.48 7.42 -1.53
CA ILE A 7 -0.79 6.72 -2.78
C ILE A 7 -1.95 5.72 -2.66
N MET A 8 -2.18 5.14 -1.48
CA MET A 8 -3.27 4.18 -1.29
C MET A 8 -4.64 4.83 -1.45
N GLN A 9 -4.74 6.16 -1.26
CA GLN A 9 -5.98 6.88 -1.55
C GLN A 9 -6.38 6.74 -3.03
N ILE A 10 -5.42 6.87 -3.95
CA ILE A 10 -5.67 6.74 -5.40
C ILE A 10 -6.17 5.33 -5.71
N LEU A 11 -5.50 4.33 -5.14
CA LEU A 11 -5.89 2.93 -5.27
C LEU A 11 -7.33 2.70 -4.77
N PHE A 12 -7.66 3.22 -3.59
CA PHE A 12 -9.00 3.05 -3.01
C PHE A 12 -10.07 3.81 -3.79
N ASP A 13 -9.78 5.00 -4.32
CA ASP A 13 -10.70 5.71 -5.20
C ASP A 13 -10.98 4.93 -6.49
N TRP A 14 -9.94 4.36 -7.12
CA TRP A 14 -10.12 3.52 -8.31
C TRP A 14 -10.98 2.30 -8.02
N ILE A 15 -10.70 1.58 -6.93
CA ILE A 15 -11.47 0.40 -6.54
C ILE A 15 -12.92 0.81 -6.26
N ARG A 16 -13.15 1.87 -5.47
CA ARG A 16 -14.51 2.39 -5.17
C ARG A 16 -15.29 2.74 -6.44
N GLU A 17 -14.61 3.27 -7.46
CA GLU A 17 -15.21 3.64 -8.74
C GLU A 17 -15.32 2.47 -9.73
N GLY A 18 -14.96 1.25 -9.32
CA GLY A 18 -14.98 0.06 -10.17
C GLY A 18 -13.89 0.05 -11.24
N ARG A 19 -12.90 0.94 -11.15
CA ARG A 19 -11.77 1.01 -12.09
C ARG A 19 -10.76 -0.10 -11.77
N ASN A 20 -10.11 -0.60 -12.82
CA ASN A 20 -9.12 -1.65 -12.68
C ASN A 20 -7.84 -1.16 -11.98
N VAL A 21 -7.20 -2.08 -11.26
CA VAL A 21 -5.96 -1.82 -10.52
C VAL A 21 -4.78 -2.48 -11.22
N PRO A 22 -3.73 -1.74 -11.56
CA PRO A 22 -2.55 -2.30 -12.22
C PRO A 22 -1.62 -3.03 -11.24
N VAL A 23 -1.02 -4.12 -11.71
CA VAL A 23 0.15 -4.76 -11.10
C VAL A 23 1.21 -5.05 -12.17
N PHE A 24 2.49 -4.92 -11.82
CA PHE A 24 3.58 -5.18 -12.76
C PHE A 24 3.80 -6.66 -13.01
N ASP A 25 3.96 -7.04 -14.29
CA ASP A 25 4.41 -8.37 -14.72
C ASP A 25 3.68 -9.53 -14.03
N GLY A 26 2.35 -9.40 -13.93
CA GLY A 26 1.50 -10.39 -13.28
C GLY A 26 1.38 -10.20 -11.77
N GLY A 27 2.13 -9.34 -11.10
CA GLY A 27 2.00 -9.06 -9.67
C GLY A 27 2.35 -10.24 -8.79
N ASN A 28 3.25 -11.11 -9.27
CA ASN A 28 3.69 -12.32 -8.56
C ASN A 28 4.72 -12.03 -7.47
N ASN A 29 5.15 -10.78 -7.34
CA ASN A 29 6.11 -10.39 -6.32
C ASN A 29 5.50 -10.49 -4.91
N LYS A 30 6.27 -11.06 -3.98
CA LYS A 30 5.91 -11.16 -2.56
C LYS A 30 6.19 -9.84 -1.87
N TYR A 31 5.20 -9.32 -1.17
CA TYR A 31 5.31 -8.01 -0.55
C TYR A 31 4.76 -8.04 0.87
N GLN A 32 5.57 -7.71 1.86
CA GLN A 32 5.19 -7.67 3.26
C GLN A 32 4.82 -6.25 3.65
N PHE A 33 3.57 -6.05 4.07
CA PHE A 33 3.13 -4.80 4.68
C PHE A 33 3.15 -4.90 6.20
N VAL A 34 2.96 -3.77 6.87
CA VAL A 34 2.88 -3.70 8.32
C VAL A 34 1.63 -2.92 8.72
N HIS A 35 0.83 -3.51 9.61
CA HIS A 35 -0.30 -2.80 10.19
C HIS A 35 0.18 -1.79 11.24
N ALA A 36 -0.50 -0.64 11.36
CA ALA A 36 -0.05 0.43 12.25
C ALA A 36 -0.10 0.00 13.73
N ASP A 37 -1.14 -0.73 14.14
CA ASP A 37 -1.26 -1.24 15.50
C ASP A 37 -0.22 -2.33 15.81
N ASP A 38 0.09 -3.17 14.82
CA ASP A 38 1.11 -4.21 14.95
C ASP A 38 2.50 -3.58 15.16
N LEU A 39 2.80 -2.51 14.42
CA LEU A 39 4.02 -1.72 14.60
C LEU A 39 4.05 -1.02 15.96
N ALA A 40 2.94 -0.41 16.39
CA ALA A 40 2.85 0.22 17.70
C ALA A 40 3.08 -0.78 18.84
N ALA A 41 2.47 -1.97 18.75
CA ALA A 41 2.68 -3.06 19.71
C ALA A 41 4.15 -3.51 19.75
N ALA A 42 4.80 -3.64 18.59
CA ALA A 42 6.23 -3.95 18.52
C ALA A 42 7.09 -2.88 19.21
N CYS A 43 6.78 -1.60 18.99
CA CYS A 43 7.50 -0.49 19.62
C CYS A 43 7.35 -0.49 21.14
N ILE A 44 6.14 -0.79 21.65
CA ILE A 44 5.89 -0.90 23.10
C ILE A 44 6.74 -2.04 23.69
N LEU A 45 6.70 -3.24 23.10
CA LEU A 45 7.49 -4.38 23.56
C LEU A 45 9.00 -4.12 23.49
N ALA A 46 9.46 -3.43 22.44
CA ALA A 46 10.87 -3.07 22.29
C ALA A 46 11.34 -2.05 23.34
N ALA A 47 10.44 -1.18 23.82
CA ALA A 47 10.76 -0.16 24.81
C ALA A 47 11.05 -0.75 26.21
N ASP A 48 10.48 -1.91 26.53
CA ASP A 48 10.70 -2.61 27.80
C ASP A 48 12.06 -3.34 27.86
N ARG A 49 12.80 -3.38 26.75
CA ARG A 49 14.08 -4.06 26.63
C ARG A 49 15.26 -3.11 26.93
N ALA A 50 16.27 -3.63 27.62
CA ALA A 50 17.53 -2.92 27.82
C ALA A 50 18.40 -2.86 26.54
N GLY A 51 18.88 -1.66 26.22
CA GLY A 51 19.90 -1.41 25.20
C GLY A 51 19.40 -1.44 23.75
N PRO A 52 20.20 -0.93 22.80
CA PRO A 52 19.79 -0.79 21.41
C PRO A 52 19.68 -2.14 20.70
N ARG A 53 18.65 -2.26 19.85
CA ARG A 53 18.48 -3.40 18.95
C ARG A 53 17.64 -3.01 17.74
N ALA A 54 17.82 -3.75 16.65
CA ALA A 54 17.05 -3.60 15.43
C ALA A 54 16.14 -4.82 15.23
N TYR A 55 14.87 -4.56 14.93
CA TYR A 55 13.83 -5.55 14.66
C TYR A 55 13.14 -5.21 13.34
N ASN A 56 12.92 -6.24 12.51
CA ASN A 56 12.06 -6.11 11.34
C ASN A 56 10.63 -6.42 11.76
N ILE A 57 9.70 -5.54 11.42
CA ILE A 57 8.28 -5.65 11.80
C ILE A 57 7.44 -5.62 10.52
N GLY A 58 6.58 -6.62 10.37
CA GLY A 58 5.71 -6.78 9.21
C GLY A 58 4.77 -7.97 9.40
N ALA A 59 3.74 -8.07 8.56
CA ALA A 59 2.77 -9.14 8.61
C ALA A 59 3.46 -10.51 8.55
N GLU A 60 2.95 -11.47 9.32
CA GLU A 60 3.43 -12.86 9.26
C GLU A 60 2.71 -13.66 8.19
N ARG A 61 1.47 -13.27 7.89
CA ARG A 61 0.63 -13.83 6.82
C ARG A 61 0.60 -12.82 5.68
N TYR A 62 1.36 -13.08 4.64
CA TYR A 62 1.41 -12.24 3.45
C TYR A 62 1.64 -13.09 2.19
N GLY A 63 1.09 -12.62 1.07
CA GLY A 63 1.17 -13.28 -0.23
C GLY A 63 1.81 -12.40 -1.29
N THR A 64 1.35 -12.58 -2.53
CA THR A 64 1.77 -11.74 -3.65
C THR A 64 1.00 -10.42 -3.67
N MET A 65 1.55 -9.42 -4.36
CA MET A 65 0.85 -8.15 -4.61
C MET A 65 -0.49 -8.39 -5.32
N ARG A 66 -0.51 -9.27 -6.32
CA ARG A 66 -1.75 -9.65 -7.02
C ARG A 66 -2.77 -10.21 -6.05
N GLN A 67 -2.39 -11.18 -5.21
CA GLN A 67 -3.31 -11.82 -4.27
C GLN A 67 -3.91 -10.78 -3.31
N THR A 68 -3.07 -9.94 -2.71
CA THR A 68 -3.50 -8.89 -1.78
C THR A 68 -4.54 -7.97 -2.42
N LEU A 69 -4.27 -7.50 -3.65
CA LEU A 69 -5.16 -6.58 -4.36
C LEU A 69 -6.41 -7.26 -4.91
N GLN A 70 -6.34 -8.54 -5.28
CA GLN A 70 -7.51 -9.31 -5.69
C GLN A 70 -8.48 -9.48 -4.53
N THR A 71 -7.98 -9.87 -3.35
CA THR A 71 -8.80 -9.96 -2.14
C THR A 71 -9.46 -8.64 -1.81
N LEU A 72 -8.74 -7.52 -1.94
CA LEU A 72 -9.35 -6.19 -1.75
C LEU A 72 -10.45 -5.88 -2.78
N CYS A 73 -10.23 -6.19 -4.06
CA CYS A 73 -11.26 -5.98 -5.10
C CYS A 73 -12.51 -6.84 -4.83
N GLU A 74 -12.33 -8.09 -4.41
CA GLU A 74 -13.40 -9.02 -4.02
C GLU A 74 -14.17 -8.51 -2.79
N HIS A 75 -13.45 -7.99 -1.78
CA HIS A 75 -14.04 -7.36 -0.60
C HIS A 75 -14.88 -6.13 -0.96
N ALA A 76 -14.36 -5.27 -1.84
CA ALA A 76 -15.01 -4.01 -2.22
C ALA A 76 -16.31 -4.21 -3.04
N LYS A 77 -16.42 -5.30 -3.82
CA LYS A 77 -17.61 -5.64 -4.64
C LYS A 77 -18.03 -4.53 -5.62
N THR A 78 -17.07 -3.79 -6.16
CA THR A 78 -17.30 -2.66 -7.08
C THR A 78 -17.20 -3.03 -8.56
N GLY A 79 -16.80 -4.26 -8.86
CA GLY A 79 -16.48 -4.71 -10.22
C GLY A 79 -15.05 -4.42 -10.66
N SER A 80 -14.24 -3.74 -9.82
CA SER A 80 -12.81 -3.53 -10.04
C SER A 80 -12.07 -4.86 -10.15
N LYS A 81 -11.05 -4.93 -11.04
CA LYS A 81 -10.22 -6.13 -11.26
C LYS A 81 -8.75 -5.76 -11.30
N VAL A 82 -7.91 -6.71 -10.88
CA VAL A 82 -6.45 -6.58 -10.98
C VAL A 82 -5.95 -6.90 -12.38
N LYS A 83 -5.31 -5.94 -13.05
CA LYS A 83 -4.79 -6.04 -14.42
C LYS A 83 -3.27 -6.06 -14.43
N SER A 84 -2.69 -6.97 -15.22
CA SER A 84 -1.25 -7.02 -15.42
C SER A 84 -0.82 -5.95 -16.41
N VAL A 85 0.23 -5.21 -16.07
CA VAL A 85 0.87 -4.24 -16.97
C VAL A 85 2.37 -4.55 -17.09
N PRO A 86 2.96 -4.51 -18.29
CA PRO A 86 4.38 -4.76 -18.46
C PRO A 86 5.21 -3.67 -17.77
N SER A 87 6.15 -4.06 -16.90
CA SER A 87 6.91 -3.11 -16.07
C SER A 87 7.80 -2.18 -16.89
N ALA A 88 8.50 -2.69 -17.89
CA ALA A 88 9.46 -1.91 -18.68
C ALA A 88 8.86 -0.63 -19.31
N PRO A 89 7.76 -0.68 -20.09
CA PRO A 89 7.15 0.53 -20.64
C PRO A 89 6.52 1.42 -19.56
N ALA A 90 5.97 0.84 -18.50
CA ALA A 90 5.38 1.61 -17.40
C ALA A 90 6.46 2.43 -16.67
N VAL A 91 7.58 1.80 -16.32
CA VAL A 91 8.74 2.45 -15.69
C VAL A 91 9.29 3.56 -16.58
N TRP A 92 9.38 3.33 -17.89
CA TRP A 92 9.82 4.37 -18.82
C TRP A 92 8.85 5.58 -18.84
N GLY A 93 7.54 5.33 -18.95
CA GLY A 93 6.52 6.38 -18.92
C GLY A 93 6.51 7.16 -17.60
N MET A 94 6.74 6.48 -16.47
CA MET A 94 6.84 7.13 -15.16
C MET A 94 8.11 7.97 -15.02
N LYS A 95 9.26 7.52 -15.55
CA LYS A 95 10.47 8.35 -15.60
C LYS A 95 10.25 9.62 -16.41
N LEU A 96 9.60 9.52 -17.57
CA LEU A 96 9.29 10.67 -18.42
C LEU A 96 8.33 11.64 -17.75
N THR A 97 7.21 11.15 -17.21
CA THR A 97 6.21 12.00 -16.54
C THR A 97 6.71 12.60 -15.23
N SER A 98 7.58 11.88 -14.49
CA SER A 98 8.25 12.42 -13.31
C SER A 98 9.24 13.52 -13.67
N ALA A 99 10.02 13.37 -14.75
CA ALA A 99 10.93 14.42 -15.22
C ALA A 99 10.19 15.70 -15.64
N LEU A 100 8.95 15.57 -16.10
CA LEU A 100 8.08 16.68 -16.48
C LEU A 100 7.23 17.22 -15.30
N ASN A 101 7.39 16.72 -14.07
CA ASN A 101 6.56 17.05 -12.91
C ASN A 101 5.04 16.80 -13.12
N LEU A 102 4.68 15.88 -14.01
CA LEU A 102 3.29 15.56 -14.38
C LEU A 102 2.68 14.41 -13.59
N SER A 103 3.49 13.68 -12.83
CA SER A 103 3.05 12.51 -12.04
C SER A 103 3.35 12.71 -10.56
N PRO A 104 2.39 12.44 -9.67
CA PRO A 104 2.64 12.37 -8.23
C PRO A 104 3.45 11.13 -7.83
N LEU A 105 3.55 10.14 -8.72
CA LEU A 105 4.33 8.92 -8.52
C LEU A 105 5.76 9.15 -8.98
N GLY A 106 6.63 9.51 -8.04
CA GLY A 106 8.07 9.49 -8.29
C GLY A 106 8.52 8.07 -8.68
N ALA A 107 9.50 7.98 -9.59
CA ALA A 107 10.00 6.72 -10.17
C ALA A 107 10.42 5.63 -9.14
N TYR A 108 10.65 6.02 -7.89
CA TYR A 108 11.02 5.13 -6.79
C TYR A 108 9.90 4.15 -6.39
N HIS A 109 8.65 4.61 -6.30
CA HIS A 109 7.52 3.76 -5.87
C HIS A 109 7.26 2.64 -6.88
N SER A 110 7.36 2.95 -8.17
CA SER A 110 7.16 1.97 -9.25
C SER A 110 8.20 0.86 -9.29
N LEU A 111 9.45 1.18 -8.99
CA LEU A 111 10.52 0.18 -8.95
C LEU A 111 10.33 -0.76 -7.76
N MET A 112 9.82 -0.26 -6.64
CA MET A 112 9.62 -1.05 -5.44
C MET A 112 8.42 -1.99 -5.54
N TYR A 113 7.30 -1.56 -6.12
CA TYR A 113 6.08 -2.38 -6.18
C TYR A 113 6.12 -3.56 -7.14
N GLY A 114 7.11 -3.61 -8.05
CA GLY A 114 7.32 -4.76 -8.95
C GLY A 114 8.33 -5.77 -8.44
N GLN A 115 8.91 -5.56 -7.26
CA GLN A 115 9.97 -6.41 -6.71
C GLN A 115 9.50 -7.09 -5.42
N ASP A 116 10.18 -8.18 -5.07
CA ASP A 116 9.98 -8.85 -3.79
C ASP A 116 10.49 -7.95 -2.66
N MET A 117 9.66 -7.75 -1.63
CA MET A 117 10.02 -6.97 -0.45
C MET A 117 9.43 -7.60 0.80
N TYR A 118 10.26 -8.31 1.56
CA TYR A 118 9.88 -8.93 2.82
C TYR A 118 11.11 -9.11 3.70
N PHE A 119 10.90 -9.21 5.01
CA PHE A 119 11.97 -9.27 5.98
C PHE A 119 11.79 -10.44 6.94
N ASP A 120 12.93 -10.93 7.46
CA ASP A 120 12.92 -11.92 8.53
C ASP A 120 12.53 -11.25 9.86
N GLY A 121 11.34 -11.59 10.35
CA GLY A 121 10.78 -11.14 11.63
C GLY A 121 11.14 -12.03 12.83
N THR A 122 11.95 -13.08 12.65
CA THR A 122 12.24 -14.08 13.70
C THR A 122 12.69 -13.45 15.02
N ARG A 123 13.55 -12.43 14.97
CA ARG A 123 14.06 -11.77 16.18
C ARG A 123 12.96 -11.08 16.98
N ALA A 124 11.99 -10.46 16.33
CA ALA A 124 10.87 -9.82 17.02
C ALA A 124 10.05 -10.88 17.77
N LYS A 125 9.85 -12.05 17.18
CA LYS A 125 9.15 -13.17 17.84
C LYS A 125 9.93 -13.73 19.02
N THR A 126 11.22 -14.04 18.84
CA THR A 126 12.00 -14.76 19.84
C THR A 126 12.49 -13.87 20.98
N GLU A 127 12.81 -12.60 20.72
CA GLU A 127 13.35 -11.69 21.73
C GLU A 127 12.28 -10.81 22.38
N LEU A 128 11.23 -10.43 21.66
CA LEU A 128 10.16 -9.56 22.19
C LEU A 128 8.86 -10.31 22.52
N GLY A 129 8.73 -11.58 22.10
CA GLY A 129 7.45 -12.28 22.16
C GLY A 129 6.39 -11.66 21.24
N TRP A 130 6.80 -10.84 20.27
CA TRP A 130 5.89 -10.13 19.37
C TRP A 130 5.37 -11.05 18.27
N SER A 131 4.11 -10.87 17.87
CA SER A 131 3.54 -11.52 16.69
C SER A 131 2.55 -10.59 15.99
N ALA A 132 2.54 -10.61 14.65
CA ALA A 132 1.61 -9.80 13.88
C ALA A 132 0.16 -10.30 14.04
N ARG A 133 -0.74 -9.39 14.41
CA ARG A 133 -2.17 -9.71 14.48
C ARG A 133 -2.79 -9.79 13.09
N TYR A 134 -2.44 -8.87 12.20
CA TYR A 134 -3.10 -8.69 10.91
C TYR A 134 -2.28 -9.29 9.75
N SER A 135 -2.98 -9.91 8.80
CA SER A 135 -2.42 -10.23 7.48
C SER A 135 -2.40 -9.00 6.57
N ASN A 136 -1.69 -9.11 5.44
CA ASN A 136 -1.76 -8.12 4.37
C ASN A 136 -3.20 -7.87 3.92
N GLU A 137 -3.96 -8.93 3.66
CA GLU A 137 -5.33 -8.84 3.16
C GLU A 137 -6.24 -8.17 4.19
N GLU A 138 -6.15 -8.58 5.46
CA GLU A 138 -6.94 -8.01 6.56
C GLU A 138 -6.69 -6.50 6.69
N MET A 139 -5.42 -6.07 6.70
CA MET A 139 -5.09 -4.64 6.86
C MET A 139 -5.54 -3.79 5.66
N PHE A 140 -5.54 -4.34 4.44
CA PHE A 140 -5.99 -3.63 3.24
C PHE A 140 -7.51 -3.47 3.26
N CYS A 141 -8.26 -4.53 3.59
CA CYS A 141 -9.71 -4.46 3.71
C CYS A 141 -10.14 -3.49 4.82
N GLU A 142 -9.52 -3.58 6.01
CA GLU A 142 -9.78 -2.65 7.12
C GLU A 142 -9.50 -1.20 6.72
N SER A 143 -8.34 -0.94 6.10
CA SER A 143 -7.97 0.40 5.66
C SER A 143 -8.92 0.95 4.60
N TYR A 144 -9.45 0.10 3.73
CA TYR A 144 -10.42 0.47 2.71
C TYR A 144 -11.78 0.80 3.32
N ASP A 145 -12.27 -0.02 4.24
CA ASP A 145 -13.55 0.21 4.93
C ASP A 145 -13.50 1.51 5.73
N TRP A 146 -12.40 1.76 6.44
CA TRP A 146 -12.19 3.03 7.11
C TRP A 146 -12.16 4.20 6.12
N TYR A 147 -11.47 4.04 4.98
CA TYR A 147 -11.43 5.08 3.96
C TYR A 147 -12.83 5.43 3.44
N LEU A 148 -13.68 4.45 3.16
CA LEU A 148 -15.04 4.71 2.70
C LEU A 148 -15.86 5.51 3.73
N GLN A 149 -15.70 5.19 5.02
CA GLN A 149 -16.41 5.87 6.10
C GLN A 149 -15.93 7.31 6.32
N HIS A 150 -14.66 7.61 6.02
CA HIS A 150 -14.02 8.89 6.33
C HIS A 150 -13.60 9.66 5.06
N ARG A 151 -14.08 9.25 3.89
CA ARG A 151 -13.61 9.76 2.59
C ARG A 151 -13.79 11.26 2.47
N ASP A 152 -14.95 11.78 2.83
CA ASP A 152 -15.26 13.20 2.70
C ASP A 152 -14.37 14.05 3.63
N GLU A 153 -14.07 13.54 4.82
CA GLU A 153 -13.14 14.17 5.76
C GLU A 153 -11.70 14.17 5.22
N VAL A 154 -11.26 13.04 4.66
CA VAL A 154 -9.94 12.91 4.01
C VAL A 154 -9.82 13.91 2.85
N LEU A 155 -10.87 14.06 2.04
CA LEU A 155 -10.87 14.97 0.89
C LEU A 155 -10.97 16.45 1.28
N ALA A 156 -11.60 16.76 2.41
CA ALA A 156 -11.73 18.13 2.91
C ALA A 156 -10.45 18.67 3.56
N GLN A 157 -9.49 17.81 3.92
CA GLN A 157 -8.22 18.21 4.56
C GLN A 157 -7.26 18.88 3.56
N ASN A 158 -7.43 20.18 3.35
CA ASN A 158 -6.60 21.00 2.47
C ASN A 158 -5.24 21.47 3.07
N ASN A 159 -4.88 21.03 4.28
CA ASN A 159 -3.69 21.53 5.02
C ASN A 159 -2.90 20.45 5.76
N ALA A 160 -3.02 19.18 5.38
CA ALA A 160 -2.31 18.09 6.03
C ALA A 160 -1.04 17.70 5.24
N SER A 161 -0.04 17.06 5.87
CA SER A 161 1.24 16.69 5.24
C SER A 161 1.06 15.89 3.92
N HIS A 162 2.10 15.75 3.08
CA HIS A 162 2.04 15.03 1.78
C HIS A 162 1.41 13.62 1.83
N HIS A 163 1.34 12.98 3.00
CA HIS A 163 0.72 11.66 3.21
C HIS A 163 -0.74 11.72 3.72
N ARG A 164 -1.26 12.91 3.97
CA ARG A 164 -2.61 13.19 4.50
C ARG A 164 -3.45 14.07 3.57
N SER A 165 -2.82 14.83 2.67
CA SER A 165 -3.51 15.63 1.67
C SER A 165 -3.97 14.77 0.47
N PRO A 166 -5.11 15.11 -0.16
CA PRO A 166 -5.57 14.46 -1.38
C PRO A 166 -4.53 14.52 -2.50
N VAL A 167 -4.21 13.37 -3.10
CA VAL A 167 -3.24 13.32 -4.21
C VAL A 167 -3.96 13.63 -5.53
N LYS A 168 -3.53 14.70 -6.22
CA LYS A 168 -3.99 14.98 -7.59
C LYS A 168 -3.51 13.87 -8.54
N GLN A 169 -4.44 13.07 -9.07
CA GLN A 169 -4.12 11.86 -9.85
C GLN A 169 -3.43 12.17 -11.19
N GLY A 170 -3.69 13.33 -11.81
CA GLY A 170 -3.04 13.73 -13.08
C GLY A 170 -3.22 12.70 -14.19
N VAL A 171 -2.12 12.31 -14.85
CA VAL A 171 -2.10 11.31 -15.94
C VAL A 171 -2.63 9.94 -15.50
N LEU A 172 -2.61 9.63 -14.20
CA LEU A 172 -3.07 8.36 -13.67
C LEU A 172 -4.60 8.21 -13.79
N ASP A 173 -5.36 9.30 -13.74
CA ASP A 173 -6.82 9.25 -13.98
C ASP A 173 -7.11 8.74 -15.40
N LEU A 174 -6.42 9.28 -16.40
CA LEU A 174 -6.57 8.84 -17.79
C LEU A 174 -6.15 7.38 -17.96
N PHE A 175 -5.02 6.99 -17.37
CA PHE A 175 -4.54 5.61 -17.42
C PHE A 175 -5.56 4.62 -16.85
N SER A 176 -6.11 4.91 -15.66
CA SER A 176 -7.09 4.04 -14.99
C SER A 176 -8.38 3.81 -15.77
N ARG A 177 -8.72 4.69 -16.72
CA ARG A 177 -9.88 4.55 -17.60
C ARG A 177 -9.63 3.64 -18.80
N ILE A 178 -8.36 3.38 -19.14
CA ILE A 178 -7.94 2.66 -20.35
C ILE A 178 -7.59 1.20 -20.05
N ILE A 179 -7.18 0.89 -18.82
CA ILE A 179 -6.79 -0.46 -18.39
C ILE A 179 -7.97 -1.31 -17.89
#